data_AF-A0A3C0BGU0-F1
#
_entry.id   AF-A0A3C0BGU0-F1
#
_cell.length_a   1.000
_cell.length_b   1.000
_cell.length_c   1.000
_cell.angle_alpha   90.00
_cell.angle_beta   90.00
_cell.angle_gamma   90.00
#
_symmetry.space_group_name_H-M   'P 1'
#
loop_
_entity.id
_entity.type
_entity.pdbx_description
1 polymer ?
#
loop_
_entity_poly.entity_id
_entity_poly.type
_entity_poly.pdbx_seq_one_letter_code
_entity_poly.pdbx_strand_id
1 'polypeptide(L)'
;MRVEAKIKRLARTDPDVASFCDTLLSADSYAWRSVRDTDSRSFHSYGIAVDILPKGWGGRILYWKYEQDKNGDTWMLTPLADRWMPPQPVIKAFEDEGFIWGGRWVVWDNMHFEYHPELIKAGCNSSAVGAY
;
A
#
# COMPACT_ATOMS: atom_id res chain seq x y z
N MET A 1 -13.37 -5.73 6.74
CA MET A 1 -13.38 -4.48 5.90
C MET A 1 -13.84 -4.78 4.47
N ARG A 2 -14.34 -3.82 3.68
CA ARG A 2 -14.74 -4.06 2.27
C ARG A 2 -13.59 -4.59 1.39
N VAL A 3 -12.39 -4.03 1.57
CA VAL A 3 -11.14 -4.49 0.95
C VAL A 3 -10.89 -5.98 1.24
N GLU A 4 -10.90 -6.37 2.52
CA GLU A 4 -10.70 -7.76 2.95
C GLU A 4 -11.71 -8.71 2.31
N ALA A 5 -12.98 -8.32 2.23
CA ALA A 5 -14.02 -9.12 1.58
C ALA A 5 -13.77 -9.28 0.06
N LYS A 6 -13.22 -8.26 -0.61
CA LYS A 6 -12.79 -8.34 -2.02
C LYS A 6 -11.61 -9.31 -2.17
N ILE A 7 -10.57 -9.17 -1.35
CA ILE A 7 -9.38 -10.02 -1.39
C ILE A 7 -9.74 -11.48 -1.15
N LYS A 8 -10.55 -11.79 -0.11
CA LYS A 8 -10.99 -13.17 0.18
C LYS A 8 -11.83 -13.79 -0.94
N ARG A 9 -12.56 -12.98 -1.71
CA ARG A 9 -13.28 -13.45 -2.90
C ARG A 9 -12.33 -13.73 -4.05
N LEU A 10 -11.38 -12.85 -4.32
CA LEU A 10 -10.35 -13.01 -5.35
C LEU A 10 -9.49 -14.26 -5.10
N ALA A 11 -9.10 -14.51 -3.84
CA ALA A 11 -8.33 -15.69 -3.43
C ALA A 11 -8.99 -17.04 -3.79
N ARG A 12 -10.30 -17.08 -4.05
CA ARG A 12 -10.98 -18.32 -4.45
C ARG A 12 -10.69 -18.74 -5.89
N THR A 13 -10.23 -17.80 -6.72
CA THR A 13 -10.04 -17.99 -8.16
C THR A 13 -8.65 -17.59 -8.63
N ASP A 14 -7.90 -16.85 -7.83
CA ASP A 14 -6.56 -16.35 -8.14
C ASP A 14 -5.53 -16.98 -7.17
N PRO A 15 -4.63 -17.85 -7.67
CA PRO A 15 -3.67 -18.55 -6.82
C PRO A 15 -2.61 -17.62 -6.22
N ASP A 16 -2.26 -16.51 -6.87
CA ASP A 16 -1.29 -15.54 -6.33
C ASP A 16 -1.92 -14.77 -5.16
N VAL A 17 -3.20 -14.42 -5.28
CA VAL A 17 -3.94 -13.79 -4.17
C VAL A 17 -4.16 -14.77 -3.03
N ALA A 18 -4.41 -16.05 -3.32
CA ALA A 18 -4.52 -17.09 -2.29
C ALA A 18 -3.20 -17.24 -1.53
N SER A 19 -2.08 -17.39 -2.25
CA SER A 19 -0.74 -17.49 -1.68
C SER A 19 -0.39 -16.25 -0.84
N PHE A 20 -0.76 -15.06 -1.32
CA PHE A 20 -0.60 -13.82 -0.56
C PHE A 20 -1.35 -13.85 0.78
N CYS A 21 -2.60 -14.37 0.80
CA CYS A 21 -3.37 -14.49 2.04
C CYS A 21 -2.73 -15.47 3.02
N ASP A 22 -2.25 -16.63 2.54
CA ASP A 22 -1.64 -17.67 3.39
C ASP A 22 -0.30 -17.21 4.00
N THR A 23 0.43 -16.40 3.24
CA THR A 23 1.72 -15.82 3.63
C THR A 23 1.59 -14.45 4.28
N LEU A 24 0.39 -13.94 4.56
CA LEU A 24 0.23 -12.68 5.30
C LEU A 24 0.59 -12.88 6.78
N LEU A 25 1.50 -12.06 7.30
CA LEU A 25 1.92 -12.06 8.71
C LEU A 25 1.00 -11.16 9.53
N SER A 26 0.84 -9.91 9.11
CA SER A 26 0.04 -8.92 9.81
C SER A 26 -0.54 -7.88 8.86
N ALA A 27 -1.57 -7.20 9.35
CA ALA A 27 -2.12 -6.00 8.77
C ALA A 27 -2.28 -4.98 9.91
N ASP A 28 -1.42 -3.96 9.92
CA ASP A 28 -1.24 -3.07 11.06
C ASP A 28 -1.73 -1.67 10.70
N SER A 29 -2.73 -1.15 11.43
CA SER A 29 -3.39 0.12 11.08
C SER A 29 -3.11 1.26 12.06
N TYR A 30 -3.36 1.05 13.35
CA TYR A 30 -3.25 2.11 14.34
C TYR A 30 -1.92 2.06 15.10
N ALA A 31 -1.16 3.16 15.04
CA ALA A 31 0.03 3.37 15.84
C ALA A 31 0.24 4.88 16.06
N TRP A 32 0.21 5.33 17.32
CA TRP A 32 0.44 6.73 17.65
C TRP A 32 1.93 7.08 17.61
N ARG A 33 2.38 7.74 16.54
CA ARG A 33 3.80 8.07 16.28
C ARG A 33 3.95 9.24 15.33
N SER A 34 5.06 9.97 15.41
CA SER A 34 5.42 10.93 14.36
C SER A 34 5.98 10.20 13.14
N VAL A 35 5.92 10.84 11.97
CA VAL A 35 6.70 10.39 10.81
C VAL A 35 8.16 10.69 11.10
N ARG A 36 9.04 9.73 10.80
CA ARG A 36 10.48 9.84 11.05
C ARG A 36 11.03 11.11 10.41
N ASP A 37 11.88 11.84 11.14
CA ASP A 37 12.58 13.05 10.68
C ASP A 37 11.65 14.18 10.21
N THR A 38 10.41 14.21 10.69
CA THR A 38 9.46 15.30 10.42
C THR A 38 8.70 15.70 11.69
N ASP A 39 8.15 16.91 11.70
CA ASP A 39 7.21 17.37 12.72
C ASP A 39 5.77 16.84 12.50
N SER A 40 5.56 16.10 11.41
CA SER A 40 4.25 15.60 11.01
C SER A 40 3.85 14.31 11.73
N ARG A 41 2.56 14.20 12.03
CA ARG A 41 1.95 12.99 12.59
C ARG A 41 1.78 11.93 11.50
N SER A 42 2.06 10.67 11.82
CA SER A 42 1.82 9.56 10.87
C SER A 42 0.32 9.33 10.65
N PHE A 43 -0.06 8.97 9.43
CA PHE A 43 -1.44 8.60 9.11
C PHE A 43 -1.94 7.34 9.85
N HIS A 44 -1.02 6.47 10.31
CA HIS A 44 -1.37 5.40 11.26
C HIS A 44 -1.92 5.94 12.58
N SER A 45 -1.51 7.13 13.01
CA SER A 45 -2.02 7.73 14.24
C SER A 45 -3.45 8.25 14.08
N TYR A 46 -3.88 8.52 12.85
CA TYR A 46 -5.26 8.89 12.54
C TYR A 46 -6.12 7.68 12.18
N GLY A 47 -5.56 6.47 12.13
CA GLY A 47 -6.26 5.25 11.76
C GLY A 47 -6.66 5.18 10.28
N ILE A 48 -6.01 5.97 9.42
CA ILE A 48 -6.29 6.03 7.98
C ILE A 48 -5.21 5.39 7.12
N ALA A 49 -4.24 4.70 7.75
CA ALA A 49 -3.22 3.93 7.04
C ALA A 49 -3.24 2.46 7.47
N VAL A 50 -2.77 1.58 6.60
CA VAL A 50 -2.60 0.14 6.86
C VAL A 50 -1.29 -0.32 6.23
N ASP A 51 -0.46 -0.98 7.02
CA ASP A 51 0.71 -1.73 6.53
C ASP A 51 0.34 -3.20 6.42
N ILE A 52 0.58 -3.81 5.26
CA ILE A 52 0.44 -5.25 5.05
C ILE A 52 1.79 -5.93 4.96
N LEU A 53 2.09 -6.79 5.94
CA LEU A 53 3.38 -7.46 6.04
C LEU A 53 3.25 -8.96 5.73
N PRO A 54 4.10 -9.52 4.86
CA PRO A 54 4.14 -10.95 4.63
C PRO A 54 4.99 -11.67 5.70
N LYS A 55 4.84 -12.99 5.85
CA LYS A 55 5.64 -13.91 6.68
C LYS A 55 7.05 -14.13 6.09
N GLY A 56 7.61 -13.08 5.50
CA GLY A 56 8.81 -13.08 4.66
C GLY A 56 8.54 -12.56 3.26
N TRP A 57 9.51 -11.88 2.66
CA TRP A 57 9.41 -11.25 1.34
C TRP A 57 10.24 -11.96 0.26
N GLY A 58 10.68 -13.19 0.50
CA GLY A 58 11.34 -14.04 -0.50
C GLY A 58 12.65 -13.46 -1.04
N GLY A 59 13.43 -12.79 -0.19
CA GLY A 59 14.67 -12.11 -0.58
C GLY A 59 14.47 -10.78 -1.33
N ARG A 60 13.22 -10.38 -1.59
CA ARG A 60 12.88 -9.08 -2.16
C ARG A 60 12.93 -7.97 -1.12
N ILE A 61 12.79 -6.73 -1.56
CA ILE A 61 12.97 -5.55 -0.72
C ILE A 61 11.61 -4.89 -0.47
N LEU A 62 11.23 -4.81 0.81
CA LEU A 62 9.92 -4.30 1.21
C LEU A 62 9.84 -2.78 1.24
N TYR A 63 10.88 -2.13 1.79
CA TYR A 63 10.86 -0.72 2.17
C TYR A 63 12.16 -0.03 1.76
N TRP A 64 12.06 1.17 1.18
CA TRP A 64 13.19 1.91 0.63
C TRP A 64 14.31 2.14 1.64
N LYS A 65 13.96 2.39 2.91
CA LYS A 65 14.95 2.70 3.94
C LYS A 65 15.80 1.49 4.28
N TYR A 66 15.22 0.28 4.27
CA TYR A 66 15.98 -0.95 4.49
C TYR A 66 17.04 -1.16 3.40
N GLU A 67 16.71 -0.77 2.18
CA GLU A 67 17.67 -0.79 1.07
C GLU A 67 18.71 0.31 1.18
N GLN A 68 18.31 1.53 1.53
CA GLN A 68 19.25 2.64 1.76
C GLN A 68 20.24 2.30 2.87
N ASP A 69 19.77 1.71 3.97
CA ASP A 69 20.63 1.32 5.09
C ASP A 69 21.65 0.24 4.68
N LYS A 70 21.34 -0.57 3.67
CA LYS A 70 22.20 -1.64 3.16
C LYS A 70 23.14 -1.20 2.04
N ASN A 71 22.63 -0.45 1.05
CA ASN A 71 23.28 -0.15 -0.23
C ASN A 71 23.53 1.37 -0.43
N GLY A 72 23.29 2.18 0.60
CA GLY A 72 23.52 3.62 0.57
C GLY A 72 22.68 4.31 -0.51
N ASP A 73 23.25 5.35 -1.13
CA ASP A 73 22.54 6.22 -2.09
C ASP A 73 22.12 5.53 -3.39
N THR A 74 22.55 4.29 -3.61
CA THR A 74 22.14 3.50 -4.79
C THR A 74 20.76 2.86 -4.66
N TRP A 75 20.09 2.96 -3.49
CA TRP A 75 18.75 2.39 -3.26
C TRP A 75 17.69 2.86 -4.26
N MET A 76 17.84 4.06 -4.84
CA MET A 76 16.91 4.56 -5.86
C MET A 76 16.97 3.73 -7.15
N LEU A 77 18.08 3.03 -7.39
CA LEU A 77 18.31 2.19 -8.57
C LEU A 77 17.72 0.78 -8.42
N THR A 78 17.13 0.43 -7.28
CA THR A 78 16.56 -0.89 -7.04
C THR A 78 15.47 -1.22 -8.07
N PRO A 79 15.67 -2.25 -8.91
CA PRO A 79 14.69 -2.68 -9.91
C PRO A 79 13.35 -3.06 -9.29
N LEU A 80 12.25 -2.84 -10.01
CA LEU A 80 10.92 -3.27 -9.55
C LEU A 80 10.85 -4.78 -9.29
N ALA A 81 11.55 -5.59 -10.08
CA ALA A 81 11.57 -7.05 -9.92
C ALA A 81 12.16 -7.51 -8.57
N ASP A 82 13.03 -6.69 -7.98
CA ASP A 82 13.68 -6.96 -6.69
C ASP A 82 12.86 -6.43 -5.51
N ARG A 83 11.81 -5.65 -5.78
CA ARG A 83 10.92 -5.12 -4.74
C ARG A 83 9.82 -6.12 -4.43
N TRP A 84 9.53 -6.29 -3.15
CA TRP A 84 8.32 -6.99 -2.75
C TRP A 84 7.13 -6.08 -3.01
N MET A 85 6.07 -6.61 -3.60
CA MET A 85 4.83 -5.89 -3.84
C MET A 85 3.65 -6.84 -3.58
N PRO A 86 2.53 -6.36 -3.03
CA PRO A 86 1.30 -7.13 -3.01
C PRO A 86 0.87 -7.47 -4.45
N PRO A 87 0.16 -8.59 -4.68
CA PRO A 87 -0.38 -8.89 -6.01
C PRO A 87 -1.23 -7.73 -6.54
N GLN A 88 -1.18 -7.47 -7.85
CA GLN A 88 -1.95 -6.38 -8.46
C GLN A 88 -3.46 -6.41 -8.12
N PRO A 89 -4.14 -7.58 -8.07
CA PRO A 89 -5.54 -7.62 -7.64
C PRO A 89 -5.76 -7.19 -6.18
N VAL A 90 -4.78 -7.40 -5.30
CA VAL A 90 -4.81 -6.92 -3.90
C VAL A 90 -4.67 -5.41 -3.86
N ILE A 91 -3.69 -4.85 -4.57
CA ILE A 91 -3.50 -3.39 -4.68
C ILE A 91 -4.78 -2.74 -5.20
N LYS A 92 -5.35 -3.27 -6.28
CA LYS A 92 -6.59 -2.78 -6.86
C LYS A 92 -7.78 -2.86 -5.88
N ALA A 93 -7.87 -3.90 -5.07
CA ALA A 93 -8.94 -4.04 -4.08
C ALA A 93 -8.90 -2.91 -3.03
N PHE A 94 -7.70 -2.45 -2.66
CA PHE A 94 -7.50 -1.26 -1.82
C PHE A 94 -7.85 0.03 -2.57
N GLU A 95 -7.31 0.22 -3.78
CA GLU A 95 -7.54 1.42 -4.60
C GLU A 95 -9.03 1.64 -4.91
N ASP A 96 -9.77 0.58 -5.23
CA ASP A 96 -11.22 0.63 -5.47
C ASP A 96 -12.04 1.06 -4.25
N GLU A 97 -11.46 1.03 -3.04
CA GLU A 97 -12.12 1.50 -1.81
C GLU A 97 -11.61 2.86 -1.36
N GLY A 98 -10.70 3.52 -2.09
CA GLY A 98 -10.21 4.86 -1.77
C GLY A 98 -8.82 4.91 -1.13
N PHE A 99 -8.07 3.81 -1.15
CA PHE A 99 -6.68 3.81 -0.68
C PHE A 99 -5.70 4.15 -1.80
N ILE A 100 -4.57 4.75 -1.45
CA ILE A 100 -3.41 4.94 -2.32
C ILE A 100 -2.30 4.00 -1.84
N TRP A 101 -1.67 3.31 -2.77
CA TRP A 101 -0.58 2.39 -2.46
C TRP A 101 0.79 3.10 -2.49
N GLY A 102 1.55 2.98 -1.40
CA GLY A 102 2.85 3.63 -1.22
C GLY A 102 3.95 3.15 -2.17
N GLY A 103 3.79 1.98 -2.81
CA GLY A 103 4.71 1.50 -3.84
C GLY A 103 4.73 2.34 -5.13
N ARG A 104 3.76 3.26 -5.31
CA ARG A 104 3.74 4.21 -6.44
C ARG A 104 4.57 5.47 -6.19
N TRP A 105 5.04 5.72 -4.97
CA TRP A 105 5.78 6.92 -4.64
C TRP A 105 7.23 6.85 -5.12
N VAL A 106 7.86 8.02 -5.32
CA VAL A 106 9.30 8.10 -5.64
C VAL A 106 10.14 7.51 -4.50
N VAL A 107 9.79 7.87 -3.25
CA VAL A 107 10.31 7.26 -2.03
C VAL A 107 9.32 6.17 -1.62
N TRP A 108 9.47 5.00 -2.25
CA TRP A 108 8.47 3.93 -2.27
C TRP A 108 8.35 3.18 -0.94
N ASP A 109 7.12 2.84 -0.56
CA ASP A 109 6.80 2.06 0.63
C ASP A 109 5.78 0.95 0.29
N ASN A 110 6.26 -0.26 -0.04
CA ASN A 110 5.42 -1.26 -0.71
C ASN A 110 4.41 -1.96 0.21
N MET A 111 4.63 -1.93 1.53
CA MET A 111 3.66 -2.48 2.50
C MET A 111 2.51 -1.51 2.77
N HIS A 112 2.67 -0.23 2.45
CA HIS A 112 1.87 0.85 2.99
C HIS A 112 0.70 1.26 2.09
N PHE A 113 -0.45 1.48 2.71
CA PHE A 113 -1.67 2.00 2.07
C PHE A 113 -2.27 3.13 2.89
N GLU A 114 -2.58 4.26 2.26
CA GLU A 114 -3.20 5.43 2.90
C GLU A 114 -4.59 5.70 2.33
N TYR A 115 -5.58 5.89 3.20
CA TYR A 115 -6.96 6.16 2.81
C TYR A 115 -7.16 7.64 2.47
N HIS A 116 -7.24 7.92 1.17
CA HIS A 116 -7.42 9.25 0.58
C HIS A 116 -8.49 9.21 -0.53
N PRO A 117 -9.75 8.88 -0.21
CA PRO A 117 -10.83 8.78 -1.21
C PRO A 117 -11.07 10.09 -1.96
N GLU A 118 -10.74 11.23 -1.36
CA GLU A 118 -10.82 12.56 -1.97
C GLU A 118 -9.89 12.72 -3.17
N LEU A 119 -8.76 12.02 -3.19
CA LEU A 119 -7.79 12.07 -4.29
C LEU A 119 -8.18 11.16 -5.46
N ILE A 120 -8.99 10.12 -5.20
CA ILE A 120 -9.39 9.13 -6.23
C ILE A 120 -10.72 9.52 -6.89
N LYS A 121 -11.67 10.11 -6.14
CA LYS A 121 -13.01 10.47 -6.67
C LYS A 121 -13.03 11.75 -7.52
N ALA A 122 -12.00 12.59 -7.45
CA ALA A 122 -11.93 13.82 -8.25
C ALA A 122 -11.88 13.57 -9.77
N GLY A 123 -11.63 12.34 -10.22
CA GLY A 123 -11.62 11.95 -11.63
C GLY A 123 -12.98 11.56 -12.24
N CYS A 124 -14.07 11.50 -11.44
CA CYS A 124 -15.36 10.96 -11.91
C CYS A 124 -16.55 11.94 -11.82
N ASN A 125 -16.30 13.23 -11.55
CA ASN A 125 -17.31 14.29 -11.63
C ASN A 125 -16.98 15.28 -12.75
N SER A 126 -17.20 14.90 -14.00
CA SER A 126 -17.28 15.82 -15.14
C SER A 126 -18.59 15.63 -15.93
N SER A 127 -19.68 15.41 -15.20
CA SER A 127 -21.04 15.52 -15.74
C SER A 127 -22.01 15.97 -14.65
N ALA A 128 -22.72 17.07 -14.95
CA ALA A 128 -23.57 17.91 -14.09
C ALA A 128 -22.75 18.86 -13.18
N VAL A 129 -22.78 20.17 -13.36
CA VAL A 129 -24.00 21.02 -13.36
C VAL A 129 -23.86 22.14 -14.39
N GLY A 130 -24.84 22.22 -15.30
CA GLY A 130 -25.06 23.41 -16.13
C GLY A 130 -25.84 24.47 -15.37
N ALA A 131 -25.69 25.72 -15.85
CA ALA A 131 -26.58 26.87 -15.70
C ALA A 131 -27.28 27.05 -14.33
N TYR A 132 -26.86 28.04 -13.55
CA TYR A 132 -27.54 29.33 -13.35
C TYR A 132 -26.52 30.35 -12.84
#